data_AF-A0A9W6UW96-F1
#
_entry.id   AF-A0A9W6UW96-F1
#
_cell.length_a   1.000
_cell.length_b   1.000
_cell.length_c   1.000
_cell.angle_alpha   90.00
_cell.angle_beta   90.00
_cell.angle_gamma   90.00
#
_symmetry.space_group_name_H-M   'P 1'
#
loop_
_entity.id
_entity.type
_entity.pdbx_description
1 polymer ?
#
loop_
_entity_poly.entity_id
_entity_poly.type
_entity_poly.pdbx_seq_one_letter_code
_entity_poly.pdbx_strand_id
1 'polypeptide(L)'
;METHIALCEKYVESEADIPPTPLIEQFVQRLLARYPELDEGVDTAWAAAPLLGEAAGPYICLPITPSYAEEASAFVADVANELGLVCYDPQQDCLRA
;
A
#
# COMPACT_ATOMS: atom_id res chain seq x y z
N MET A 1 10.88 4.61 12.75
CA MET A 1 10.52 6.00 12.41
C MET A 1 11.41 6.61 11.31
N GLU A 2 12.72 6.83 11.52
CA GLU A 2 13.59 7.51 10.53
C GLU A 2 13.63 6.83 9.14
N THR A 3 13.59 5.50 9.07
CA THR A 3 13.65 4.77 7.79
C THR A 3 12.40 4.94 6.93
N HIS A 4 11.20 4.94 7.52
CA HIS A 4 9.96 5.14 6.77
C HIS A 4 9.88 6.56 6.20
N ILE A 5 10.22 7.57 7.02
CA ILE A 5 10.25 8.98 6.60
C ILE A 5 11.21 9.15 5.41
N ALA A 6 12.45 8.63 5.52
CA ALA A 6 13.42 8.72 4.44
C ALA A 6 12.97 8.00 3.14
N LEU A 7 12.18 6.92 3.25
CA LEU A 7 11.61 6.24 2.09
C LEU A 7 10.45 7.03 1.47
N CYS A 8 9.56 7.61 2.29
CA CYS A 8 8.50 8.51 1.83
C CYS A 8 9.07 9.72 1.09
N GLU A 9 10.07 10.40 1.67
CA GLU A 9 10.74 11.55 1.03
C GLU A 9 11.33 11.15 -0.34
N LYS A 10 11.93 9.96 -0.41
CA LYS A 10 12.59 9.48 -1.63
C LYS A 10 11.62 9.06 -2.73
N TYR A 11 10.51 8.41 -2.37
CA TYR A 11 9.64 7.72 -3.33
C TYR A 11 8.28 8.38 -3.52
N VAL A 12 7.75 9.11 -2.53
CA VAL A 12 6.41 9.72 -2.57
C VAL A 12 6.48 11.23 -2.73
N GLU A 13 7.34 11.91 -1.97
CA GLU A 13 7.44 13.39 -2.00
C GLU A 13 8.38 13.90 -3.09
N SER A 14 9.15 12.99 -3.69
CA SER A 14 10.00 13.27 -4.84
C SER A 14 9.15 13.46 -6.10
N GLU A 15 9.46 14.50 -6.91
CA GLU A 15 8.84 14.68 -8.24
C GLU A 15 9.33 13.64 -9.29
N ALA A 16 10.21 12.70 -8.89
CA ALA A 16 10.71 11.67 -9.78
C ALA A 16 9.64 10.60 -10.05
N ASP A 17 9.27 10.45 -11.33
CA ASP A 17 8.43 9.35 -11.80
C ASP A 17 9.23 8.05 -11.83
N ILE A 18 9.19 7.30 -10.72
CA ILE A 18 9.87 6.01 -10.56
C ILE A 18 8.84 4.90 -10.73
N PRO A 19 8.89 4.12 -11.83
CA PRO A 19 7.89 3.08 -12.05
C PRO A 19 7.91 2.04 -10.92
N PRO A 20 6.75 1.50 -10.52
CA PRO A 20 6.68 0.42 -9.54
C PRO A 20 7.51 -0.78 -9.96
N THR A 21 8.10 -1.46 -8.99
CA THR A 21 8.79 -2.73 -9.26
C THR A 21 7.79 -3.85 -9.56
N PRO A 22 8.18 -4.91 -10.30
CA PRO A 22 7.30 -6.05 -10.56
C PRO A 22 6.74 -6.72 -9.30
N LEU A 23 7.48 -6.67 -8.18
CA LEU A 23 7.01 -7.20 -6.89
C LEU A 23 5.87 -6.35 -6.30
N ILE A 24 5.94 -5.02 -6.44
CA ILE A 24 4.85 -4.11 -6.04
C ILE A 24 3.64 -4.28 -6.96
N GLU A 25 3.83 -4.45 -8.26
CA GLU A 25 2.72 -4.76 -9.18
C GLU A 25 2.00 -6.05 -8.78
N GLN A 26 2.76 -7.12 -8.48
CA GLN A 26 2.21 -8.39 -8.00
C GLN A 26 1.47 -8.22 -6.66
N PHE A 27 2.04 -7.43 -5.75
CA PHE A 27 1.42 -7.10 -4.47
C PHE A 27 0.06 -6.41 -4.67
N VAL A 28 0.02 -5.34 -5.47
CA VAL A 28 -1.22 -4.60 -5.79
C VAL A 28 -2.25 -5.52 -6.45
N GLN A 29 -1.85 -6.38 -7.37
CA GLN A 29 -2.78 -7.36 -7.98
C GLN A 29 -3.42 -8.30 -6.95
N ARG A 30 -2.65 -8.77 -5.96
CA ARG A 30 -3.16 -9.61 -4.87
C ARG A 30 -4.14 -8.83 -3.98
N LEU A 31 -3.88 -7.55 -3.73
CA LEU A 31 -4.78 -6.69 -2.98
C LEU A 31 -6.10 -6.46 -3.72
N LEU A 32 -6.02 -6.13 -5.01
CA LEU A 32 -7.17 -5.88 -5.88
C LEU A 32 -8.04 -7.12 -6.12
N ALA A 33 -7.49 -8.32 -5.97
CA ALA A 33 -8.25 -9.57 -6.04
C ALA A 33 -9.22 -9.76 -4.86
N ARG A 34 -8.96 -9.15 -3.70
CA ARG A 34 -9.86 -9.17 -2.53
C ARG A 34 -10.74 -7.93 -2.48
N TYR A 35 -10.12 -6.76 -2.61
CA TYR A 35 -10.81 -5.46 -2.56
C TYR A 35 -10.66 -4.80 -3.93
N PRO A 36 -11.74 -4.76 -4.75
CA PRO A 36 -11.67 -4.18 -6.09
C PRO A 36 -11.18 -2.72 -6.07
N GLU A 37 -10.71 -2.24 -7.21
CA GLU A 37 -10.31 -0.84 -7.38
C GLU A 37 -11.44 0.12 -6.99
N LEU A 38 -11.10 1.29 -6.47
CA LEU A 38 -12.09 2.30 -6.14
C LEU A 38 -12.77 2.82 -7.43
N ASP A 39 -14.09 2.66 -7.50
CA ASP A 39 -14.95 3.12 -8.60
C ASP A 39 -16.35 3.48 -8.06
N GLU A 40 -17.18 4.13 -8.88
CA GLU A 40 -18.52 4.58 -8.47
C GLU A 40 -19.41 3.41 -8.03
N GLY A 41 -19.87 3.45 -6.78
CA GLY A 41 -20.77 2.44 -6.21
C GLY A 41 -20.10 1.12 -5.81
N VAL A 42 -18.78 1.03 -5.91
CA VAL A 42 -18.00 -0.12 -5.43
C VAL A 42 -17.68 0.07 -3.96
N ASP A 43 -18.06 -0.92 -3.14
CA ASP A 43 -17.64 -1.00 -1.74
C ASP A 43 -16.24 -1.64 -1.68
N THR A 44 -15.23 -0.83 -1.33
CA THR A 44 -13.82 -1.24 -1.29
C THR A 44 -13.07 -0.64 -0.10
N ALA A 45 -11.94 -1.26 0.24
CA ALA A 45 -11.03 -0.79 1.27
C ALA A 45 -10.26 0.47 0.86
N TRP A 46 -10.11 0.75 -0.44
CA TRP A 46 -9.22 1.81 -0.93
C TRP A 46 -9.89 3.18 -0.94
N ALA A 47 -9.15 4.21 -0.50
CA ALA A 47 -9.59 5.60 -0.49
C ALA A 47 -9.08 6.42 -1.69
N ALA A 48 -8.27 5.82 -2.56
CA ALA A 48 -7.84 6.40 -3.83
C ALA A 48 -7.70 5.30 -4.89
N ALA A 49 -7.76 5.72 -6.16
CA ALA A 49 -7.48 4.89 -7.33
C ALA A 49 -6.77 5.70 -8.43
N PRO A 50 -5.98 5.05 -9.31
CA PRO A 50 -5.67 3.63 -9.27
C PRO A 50 -4.70 3.30 -8.13
N LEU A 51 -4.89 2.16 -7.46
CA LEU A 51 -4.05 1.80 -6.29
C LEU A 51 -2.55 1.69 -6.66
N LEU A 52 -2.25 1.24 -7.89
CA LEU A 52 -0.88 1.20 -8.39
C LEU A 52 -0.26 2.60 -8.59
N GLY A 53 -1.09 3.65 -8.71
CA GLY A 53 -0.64 5.04 -8.80
C GLY A 53 -0.05 5.58 -7.50
N GLU A 54 -0.29 4.90 -6.38
CA GLU A 54 0.28 5.24 -5.06
C GLU A 54 1.67 4.60 -4.82
N ALA A 55 2.20 3.92 -5.83
CA ALA A 55 3.48 3.23 -5.78
C ALA A 55 4.57 3.97 -6.56
N ALA A 56 5.79 3.93 -6.03
CA ALA A 56 6.99 4.35 -6.73
C ALA A 56 8.16 3.43 -6.39
N GLY A 57 8.76 2.80 -7.41
CA GLY A 57 9.83 1.82 -7.22
C GLY A 57 9.42 0.67 -6.28
N PRO A 58 10.18 0.39 -5.20
CA PRO A 58 9.90 -0.70 -4.26
C PRO A 58 8.94 -0.27 -3.12
N TYR A 59 8.31 0.89 -3.21
CA TYR A 59 7.54 1.49 -2.13
C TYR A 59 6.11 1.81 -2.58
N ILE A 60 5.14 1.63 -1.69
CA ILE A 60 3.73 1.99 -1.89
C ILE A 60 3.13 2.47 -0.58
N CYS A 61 2.41 3.59 -0.61
CA CYS A 61 1.57 4.04 0.49
C CYS A 61 0.13 3.61 0.19
N LEU A 62 -0.52 2.88 1.11
CA LEU A 62 -1.89 2.40 0.87
C LEU A 62 -2.93 3.33 1.52
N PRO A 63 -3.77 4.00 0.72
CA PRO A 63 -4.86 4.80 1.25
C PRO A 63 -6.01 3.86 1.61
N ILE A 64 -6.18 3.56 2.90
CA ILE A 64 -7.25 2.69 3.39
C ILE A 64 -8.37 3.55 4.00
N THR A 65 -9.63 3.26 3.66
CA THR A 65 -10.78 3.94 4.24
C THR A 65 -10.94 3.60 5.73
N PRO A 66 -11.46 4.53 6.56
CA PRO A 66 -11.62 4.27 8.00
C PRO A 66 -12.47 3.03 8.33
N SER A 67 -13.49 2.74 7.52
CA SER A 67 -14.41 1.62 7.72
C SER A 67 -13.72 0.25 7.57
N TYR A 68 -12.66 0.18 6.76
CA TYR A 68 -11.90 -1.05 6.51
C TYR A 68 -10.53 -1.05 7.17
N ALA A 69 -10.16 0.00 7.91
CA ALA A 69 -8.81 0.22 8.40
C ALA A 69 -8.24 -1.01 9.13
N GLU A 70 -8.99 -1.61 10.06
CA GLU A 70 -8.51 -2.78 10.82
C GLU A 70 -8.39 -4.04 9.97
N GLU A 71 -9.46 -4.43 9.24
CA GLU A 71 -9.47 -5.67 8.45
C GLU A 71 -8.53 -5.60 7.24
N ALA A 72 -8.57 -4.50 6.49
CA ALA A 72 -7.76 -4.37 5.29
C ALA A 72 -6.28 -4.23 5.61
N SER A 73 -5.90 -3.51 6.68
CA SER A 73 -4.49 -3.40 7.08
C SER A 73 -3.90 -4.75 7.52
N ALA A 74 -4.67 -5.59 8.22
CA ALA A 74 -4.24 -6.95 8.57
C ALA A 74 -4.04 -7.81 7.31
N PHE A 75 -5.00 -7.80 6.38
CA PHE A 75 -4.87 -8.52 5.12
C PHE A 75 -3.68 -8.03 4.27
N VAL A 76 -3.46 -6.72 4.22
CA VAL A 76 -2.31 -6.09 3.54
C VAL A 76 -0.99 -6.60 4.13
N ALA A 77 -0.88 -6.68 5.45
CA ALA A 77 0.30 -7.19 6.12
C ALA A 77 0.55 -8.67 5.81
N ASP A 78 -0.50 -9.50 5.84
CA ASP A 78 -0.41 -10.93 5.47
C ASP A 78 0.13 -11.11 4.05
N VAL A 79 -0.44 -10.41 3.07
CA VAL A 79 0.00 -10.49 1.66
C VAL A 79 1.43 -9.96 1.51
N ALA A 80 1.79 -8.89 2.22
CA ALA A 80 3.15 -8.37 2.20
C ALA A 80 4.14 -9.42 2.72
N ASN A 81 3.84 -10.06 3.85
CA ASN A 81 4.68 -11.10 4.45
C ASN A 81 4.84 -12.31 3.52
N GLU A 82 3.76 -12.75 2.86
CA GLU A 82 3.81 -13.84 1.87
C GLU A 82 4.76 -13.54 0.69
N LEU A 83 4.85 -12.28 0.28
CA LEU A 83 5.71 -11.82 -0.80
C LEU A 83 7.12 -11.39 -0.33
N GLY A 84 7.41 -11.48 0.97
CA GLY A 84 8.69 -11.04 1.55
C GLY A 84 8.86 -9.52 1.57
N LEU A 85 7.76 -8.77 1.50
CA LEU A 85 7.72 -7.32 1.69
C LEU A 85 7.64 -6.95 3.17
N VAL A 86 8.03 -5.72 3.50
CA VAL A 86 7.90 -5.17 4.85
C VAL A 86 6.66 -4.28 4.91
N CYS A 87 5.74 -4.57 5.81
CA CYS A 87 4.57 -3.72 6.08
C CYS A 87 4.82 -2.90 7.36
N TYR A 88 4.88 -1.58 7.23
CA TYR A 88 4.96 -0.66 8.37
C TYR A 88 3.67 0.13 8.48
N ASP A 89 3.11 0.18 9.68
CA ASP A 89 1.92 0.97 9.98
C ASP A 89 2.31 2.28 10.68
N PRO A 90 2.20 3.43 10.00
CA PRO A 90 2.55 4.71 10.59
C PRO A 90 1.58 5.15 11.70
N GLN A 91 0.36 4.60 11.77
CA GLN A 91 -0.61 4.92 12.82
C GLN A 91 -0.30 4.17 14.12
N GLN A 92 0.23 2.94 14.01
CA GLN A 92 0.62 2.12 15.15
C GLN A 92 2.12 2.24 15.51
N ASP A 93 2.91 2.88 14.64
CA ASP A 93 4.37 3.00 14.72
C ASP A 93 5.07 1.64 14.92
N CYS A 94 4.61 0.63 14.18
CA CYS A 94 5.19 -0.71 14.24
C CYS A 94 5.16 -1.42 12.89
N LEU A 95 6.00 -2.45 12.75
CA LEU A 95 5.87 -3.40 11.66
C LEU A 95 4.65 -4.29 11.91
N ARG A 96 3.83 -4.50 10.89
CA ARG A 96 2.73 -5.47 10.95
C ARG A 96 3.22 -6.82 10.46
N ALA A 97 2.95 -7.85 11.26
CA ALA A 97 3.30 -9.24 11.03
C ALA A 97 2.03 -10.08 10.91
#